data_AF-A0A5E4J4T4-F1
#
_entry.id   AF-A0A5E4J4T4-F1
#
_cell.length_a   1.000
_cell.length_b   1.000
_cell.length_c   1.000
_cell.angle_alpha   90.00
_cell.angle_beta   90.00
_cell.angle_gamma   90.00
#
_symmetry.space_group_name_H-M   'P 1'
#
loop_
_entity.id
_entity.type
_entity.pdbx_description
1 polymer ?
#
loop_
_entity_poly.entity_id
_entity_poly.type
_entity_poly.pdbx_seq_one_letter_code
_entity_poly.pdbx_strand_id
1 'polypeptide(L)'
;MIISIFPLFRAALAVAGTAFWEAASTTTSERLTSSSSLALAGLCCRLSMSVLAVRGLWSHTATSVASTSPLSIAFAISVPMAPHPTSPILRGIGGYKSIGHQNLCGMLPSELERFVVEDLGEWDDSSTLVPEAEAGANIIAKEDCIISGLAEAIEIFKYFGLTADHLFDDGEFVPAGCAVLIVRGPARSILQSERLALNFMARMSGISTITRECVLSAGGRVRIAATRKTTPGFRIYEKKAVFLGGGDTHRFNLSDAVLIKDNHIQLLGLEECLRLARSRASFTKKIEVEVESLADMLVAAKNSADIIMFDNMSASMIKEGVRQLQENDLRDRVLLEASGGITPENIEEYSRCGVDVISLGALTRNARWIDLSLEIEKAPAMSKIKI
;
A
#
# COMPACT_ATOMS: atom_id res chain seq x y z
N MET A 1 -9.98 -73.22 22.62
CA MET A 1 -8.82 -73.97 23.17
C MET A 1 -7.58 -73.11 22.93
N ILE A 2 -6.72 -72.72 23.86
CA ILE A 2 -6.54 -72.95 25.30
C ILE A 2 -5.59 -71.81 25.76
N ILE A 3 -6.00 -71.06 26.81
CA ILE A 3 -5.23 -70.63 28.01
C ILE A 3 -4.10 -69.56 27.83
N SER A 4 -4.21 -68.30 28.31
CA SER A 4 -4.19 -67.72 29.70
C SER A 4 -2.75 -67.23 30.07
N ILE A 5 -2.45 -66.10 30.74
CA ILE A 5 -2.69 -65.71 32.15
C ILE A 5 -2.18 -64.23 32.39
N PHE A 6 -2.92 -63.42 33.17
CA PHE A 6 -2.60 -62.11 33.83
C PHE A 6 -1.86 -62.35 35.21
N PRO A 7 -1.26 -61.40 36.00
CA PRO A 7 -1.98 -60.22 36.53
C PRO A 7 -1.19 -58.96 37.01
N LEU A 8 -2.01 -57.98 37.43
CA LEU A 8 -1.87 -56.67 38.12
C LEU A 8 -0.77 -56.47 39.18
N PHE A 9 -0.41 -55.18 39.43
CA PHE A 9 -0.47 -54.57 40.79
C PHE A 9 -0.67 -53.02 40.77
N ARG A 10 -1.38 -52.54 41.82
CA ARG A 10 -1.81 -51.16 42.23
C ARG A 10 -0.62 -50.19 42.49
N ALA A 11 -0.68 -48.87 42.78
CA ALA A 11 -1.68 -47.92 43.32
C ALA A 11 -1.19 -46.46 43.11
N ALA A 12 -2.08 -45.48 43.37
CA ALA A 12 -1.89 -44.03 43.35
C ALA A 12 -0.94 -43.45 44.42
N LEU A 13 -0.31 -42.29 44.15
CA LEU A 13 -0.38 -41.08 44.99
C LEU A 13 0.33 -39.87 44.33
N ALA A 14 -0.12 -38.67 44.72
CA ALA A 14 0.26 -37.34 44.27
C ALA A 14 1.73 -36.93 44.51
N VAL A 15 2.21 -35.91 43.79
CA VAL A 15 2.69 -34.61 44.33
C VAL A 15 3.37 -33.80 43.22
N ALA A 16 3.13 -32.49 43.28
CA ALA A 16 3.66 -31.41 42.46
C ALA A 16 5.20 -31.31 42.44
N GLY A 17 5.72 -30.53 41.49
CA GLY A 17 6.97 -29.82 41.75
C GLY A 17 7.96 -29.79 40.59
N THR A 18 7.90 -28.66 39.87
CA THR A 18 9.05 -27.80 39.53
C THR A 18 10.22 -28.34 38.70
N ALA A 19 10.45 -27.56 37.65
CA ALA A 19 11.52 -27.64 36.68
C ALA A 19 12.93 -27.51 37.28
N PHE A 20 13.83 -28.09 36.50
CA PHE A 20 15.28 -28.16 36.59
C PHE A 20 16.00 -26.80 36.77
N TRP A 21 16.93 -26.80 37.74
CA TRP A 21 18.25 -26.12 37.76
C TRP A 21 19.14 -26.61 36.57
N GLU A 22 20.22 -26.00 36.07
CA GLU A 22 21.18 -24.92 36.43
C GLU A 22 21.96 -24.61 35.11
N ALA A 23 22.35 -23.38 34.76
CA ALA A 23 23.62 -22.68 35.10
C ALA A 23 24.89 -23.49 34.79
N ALA A 24 26.03 -22.99 34.33
CA ALA A 24 26.64 -21.67 34.09
C ALA A 24 27.77 -21.93 33.02
N SER A 25 28.52 -21.00 32.44
CA SER A 25 29.45 -20.07 33.09
C SER A 25 30.21 -19.27 32.00
N THR A 26 30.12 -17.92 31.98
CA THR A 26 31.17 -16.91 32.35
C THR A 26 32.26 -16.68 31.28
N THR A 27 32.77 -15.47 30.97
CA THR A 27 33.29 -14.34 31.80
C THR A 27 33.48 -13.10 30.88
N THR A 28 32.90 -11.93 31.14
CA THR A 28 33.41 -10.71 31.87
C THR A 28 34.62 -9.96 31.30
N SER A 29 34.44 -8.65 31.06
CA SER A 29 35.30 -7.59 31.60
C SER A 29 34.57 -6.22 31.57
N GLU A 30 34.39 -5.64 32.75
CA GLU A 30 33.88 -4.29 33.01
C GLU A 30 34.97 -3.21 32.89
N ARG A 31 34.57 -1.95 32.63
CA ARG A 31 35.12 -0.81 33.38
C ARG A 31 34.11 0.35 33.47
N LEU A 32 33.82 0.71 34.72
CA LEU A 32 32.95 1.79 35.20
C LEU A 32 33.66 3.15 35.29
N THR A 33 32.84 4.21 35.36
CA THR A 33 32.87 5.44 36.21
C THR A 33 32.48 6.67 35.36
N SER A 34 31.70 7.66 35.79
CA SER A 34 30.82 7.92 36.96
C SER A 34 30.17 9.31 36.77
N SER A 35 29.23 9.65 37.68
CA SER A 35 28.54 10.94 37.93
C SER A 35 27.21 11.14 37.17
N SER A 36 26.00 11.01 37.76
CA SER A 36 25.35 11.53 38.98
C SER A 36 24.63 12.87 38.79
N SER A 37 23.29 12.83 38.72
CA SER A 37 22.43 13.74 39.50
C SER A 37 21.04 13.14 39.67
N LEU A 38 20.61 13.07 40.93
CA LEU A 38 19.27 12.74 41.39
C LEU A 38 18.37 13.99 41.30
N ALA A 39 17.10 13.81 40.94
CA ALA A 39 16.01 14.57 41.53
C ALA A 39 14.74 13.71 41.55
N LEU A 40 14.18 13.57 42.74
CA LEU A 40 13.04 12.74 43.13
C LEU A 40 11.71 13.51 43.00
N ALA A 41 10.64 12.70 42.94
CA ALA A 41 9.30 12.91 43.48
C ALA A 41 8.24 13.61 42.60
N GLY A 42 7.11 12.91 42.44
CA GLY A 42 5.87 13.47 41.93
C GLY A 42 4.84 12.45 41.47
N LEU A 43 4.50 11.47 42.31
CA LEU A 43 3.38 10.54 42.08
C LEU A 43 2.04 11.30 42.17
N CYS A 44 1.19 11.24 41.14
CA CYS A 44 -0.22 11.58 41.31
C CYS A 44 -1.10 10.77 40.35
N CYS A 45 -1.69 9.70 40.89
CA CYS A 45 -2.83 9.01 40.31
C CYS A 45 -4.06 9.94 40.32
N ARG A 46 -4.84 9.98 39.24
CA ARG A 46 -6.29 10.19 39.34
C ARG A 46 -7.07 9.29 38.39
N LEU A 47 -8.12 8.73 38.98
CA LEU A 47 -9.03 7.73 38.47
C LEU A 47 -9.96 8.26 37.37
N SER A 48 -10.35 7.30 36.54
CA SER A 48 -11.63 7.14 35.85
C SER A 48 -12.85 7.76 36.54
N MET A 49 -13.69 8.43 35.76
CA MET A 49 -15.14 8.38 35.94
C MET A 49 -15.81 8.15 34.58
N SER A 50 -16.54 7.06 34.50
CA SER A 50 -17.62 6.82 33.54
C SER A 50 -18.92 7.42 34.10
N VAL A 51 -19.89 7.76 33.22
CA VAL A 51 -21.35 7.45 33.32
C VAL A 51 -22.18 8.45 32.48
N LEU A 52 -22.94 7.86 31.53
CA LEU A 52 -24.30 8.18 30.99
C LEU A 52 -24.69 9.64 30.64
N ALA A 53 -25.61 9.94 29.72
CA ALA A 53 -26.33 9.31 28.61
C ALA A 53 -27.36 10.36 28.09
N VAL A 54 -27.97 10.07 26.94
CA VAL A 54 -29.32 10.51 26.48
C VAL A 54 -29.45 11.77 25.58
N ARG A 55 -29.75 11.45 24.30
CA ARG A 55 -30.80 11.93 23.35
C ARG A 55 -31.13 13.43 23.21
N GLY A 56 -31.36 13.81 21.94
CA GLY A 56 -32.35 14.82 21.51
C GLY A 56 -31.88 15.58 20.25
N LEU A 57 -32.11 15.07 19.04
CA LEU A 57 -33.17 15.46 18.09
C LEU A 57 -33.31 16.97 17.76
N TRP A 58 -33.04 17.28 16.47
CA TRP A 58 -33.73 18.21 15.54
C TRP A 58 -33.79 19.72 15.84
N SER A 59 -33.32 20.55 14.90
CA SER A 59 -34.19 21.23 13.92
C SER A 59 -33.42 22.28 13.10
N HIS A 60 -33.70 22.33 11.80
CA HIS A 60 -33.34 23.42 10.89
C HIS A 60 -34.03 24.74 11.28
N THR A 61 -33.32 25.85 11.13
CA THR A 61 -33.92 27.13 10.68
C THR A 61 -32.87 27.94 9.93
N ALA A 62 -33.13 28.12 8.64
CA ALA A 62 -32.52 29.15 7.81
C ALA A 62 -33.10 30.52 8.20
N THR A 63 -32.26 31.54 8.29
CA THR A 63 -32.71 32.94 8.12
C THR A 63 -31.61 33.72 7.41
N SER A 64 -31.95 34.28 6.26
CA SER A 64 -31.14 35.22 5.50
C SER A 64 -31.44 36.65 5.95
N VAL A 65 -30.41 37.50 6.10
CA VAL A 65 -30.51 38.95 5.88
C VAL A 65 -29.17 39.48 5.37
N ALA A 66 -29.27 40.42 4.43
CA ALA A 66 -28.25 40.94 3.53
C ALA A 66 -27.31 42.01 4.13
N SER A 67 -26.17 42.16 3.41
CA SER A 67 -25.43 43.39 3.07
C SER A 67 -24.95 44.34 4.18
N THR A 68 -23.63 44.49 4.29
CA THR A 68 -22.87 45.71 3.93
C THR A 68 -21.36 45.44 4.11
N SER A 69 -20.56 45.69 3.07
CA SER A 69 -19.10 45.88 3.15
C SER A 69 -18.81 47.35 3.55
N PRO A 70 -17.65 47.72 4.15
CA PRO A 70 -16.35 47.66 3.47
C PRO A 70 -15.11 47.42 4.36
N LEU A 71 -13.94 47.39 3.68
CA LEU A 71 -12.55 47.50 4.15
C LEU A 71 -11.78 46.20 4.48
N SER A 72 -11.16 45.72 3.41
CA SER A 72 -10.14 44.67 3.34
C SER A 72 -8.87 45.03 4.10
N ILE A 73 -8.57 44.25 5.14
CA ILE A 73 -7.23 44.02 5.65
C ILE A 73 -7.10 42.50 5.76
N ALA A 74 -6.46 41.88 4.77
CA ALA A 74 -6.18 40.44 4.78
C ALA A 74 -5.01 40.16 5.73
N PHE A 75 -5.32 40.01 7.02
CA PHE A 75 -4.46 39.23 7.91
C PHE A 75 -4.62 37.77 7.54
N ALA A 76 -3.55 37.15 7.02
CA ALA A 76 -3.45 35.71 6.87
C ALA A 76 -3.41 35.07 8.27
N ILE A 77 -4.60 34.88 8.85
CA ILE A 77 -4.78 34.04 10.03
C ILE A 77 -4.62 32.61 9.52
N SER A 78 -3.51 31.98 9.90
CA SER A 78 -3.33 30.53 9.80
C SER A 78 -4.45 29.89 10.62
N VAL A 79 -5.50 29.45 9.95
CA VAL A 79 -6.54 28.64 10.58
C VAL A 79 -5.92 27.26 10.79
N PRO A 80 -5.81 26.78 12.04
CA PRO A 80 -5.41 25.39 12.26
C PRO A 80 -6.48 24.51 11.61
N MET A 81 -6.14 23.85 10.50
CA MET A 81 -7.00 22.83 9.91
C MET A 81 -7.20 21.76 10.97
N ALA A 82 -8.45 21.59 11.42
CA ALA A 82 -8.82 20.45 12.23
C ALA A 82 -8.43 19.17 11.46
N PRO A 83 -7.92 18.13 12.13
CA PRO A 83 -7.63 16.87 11.47
C PRO A 83 -8.89 16.38 10.76
N HIS A 84 -8.83 16.31 9.43
CA HIS A 84 -9.93 15.80 8.63
C HIS A 84 -10.20 14.37 9.08
N PRO A 85 -11.47 13.96 9.25
CA PRO A 85 -11.78 12.59 9.58
C PRO A 85 -11.26 11.71 8.45
N THR A 86 -10.23 10.91 8.74
CA THR A 86 -9.80 9.77 7.91
C THR A 86 -11.04 9.10 7.35
N SER A 87 -11.13 8.99 6.02
CA SER A 87 -12.30 8.46 5.30
C SER A 87 -12.93 7.28 6.05
N PRO A 88 -14.19 7.42 6.52
CA PRO A 88 -14.88 6.38 7.28
C PRO A 88 -15.07 5.05 6.52
N ILE A 89 -14.74 5.01 5.22
CA ILE A 89 -14.99 3.87 4.34
C ILE A 89 -13.94 2.75 4.52
N LEU A 90 -12.75 3.06 5.06
CA LEU A 90 -11.70 2.04 5.28
C LEU A 90 -11.89 1.17 6.52
N ARG A 91 -12.84 1.49 7.43
CA ARG A 91 -13.09 0.64 8.61
C ARG A 91 -13.89 -0.63 8.32
N GLY A 92 -14.40 -0.81 7.11
CA GLY A 92 -15.30 -1.93 6.75
C GLY A 92 -14.89 -2.77 5.54
N ILE A 93 -13.88 -2.35 4.76
CA ILE A 93 -13.32 -3.13 3.66
C ILE A 93 -12.10 -3.87 4.21
N GLY A 94 -12.26 -5.17 4.44
CA GLY A 94 -11.40 -5.97 5.31
C GLY A 94 -9.88 -5.80 5.12
N GLY A 95 -9.18 -5.59 6.23
CA GLY A 95 -7.80 -6.02 6.42
C GLY A 95 -6.71 -4.94 6.39
N TYR A 96 -6.92 -3.79 5.76
CA TYR A 96 -5.86 -2.81 5.61
C TYR A 96 -5.86 -1.81 6.77
N LYS A 97 -5.30 -2.23 7.91
CA LYS A 97 -4.82 -1.28 8.92
C LYS A 97 -3.93 -0.27 8.21
N SER A 98 -4.13 1.02 8.50
CA SER A 98 -3.15 2.07 8.25
C SER A 98 -1.77 1.50 8.57
N ILE A 99 -0.95 1.27 7.55
CA ILE A 99 0.42 0.81 7.76
C ILE A 99 1.16 2.00 8.32
N GLY A 100 1.12 2.11 9.65
CA GLY A 100 2.04 2.95 10.37
C GLY A 100 3.45 2.49 10.01
N HIS A 101 4.19 3.38 9.35
CA HIS A 101 5.65 3.39 9.36
C HIS A 101 6.37 2.08 8.96
N GLN A 102 5.77 1.25 8.10
CA GLN A 102 6.52 0.17 7.43
C GLN A 102 6.80 0.58 6.00
N ASN A 103 8.01 1.12 5.81
CA ASN A 103 8.66 1.23 4.51
C ASN A 103 8.56 -0.12 3.80
N LEU A 104 7.57 -0.26 2.91
CA LEU A 104 7.55 -1.32 1.91
C LEU A 104 8.74 -1.07 0.99
N CYS A 105 9.91 -1.55 1.43
CA CYS A 105 11.22 -1.44 0.77
C CYS A 105 11.57 -0.02 0.29
N GLY A 106 12.36 0.73 1.07
CA GLY A 106 12.96 1.99 0.60
C GLY A 106 13.83 1.76 -0.65
N MET A 107 14.04 2.82 -1.42
CA MET A 107 14.87 2.79 -2.63
C MET A 107 16.29 2.38 -2.26
N LEU A 108 16.82 1.36 -2.93
CA LEU A 108 18.20 0.96 -2.69
C LEU A 108 19.13 2.08 -3.18
N PRO A 109 20.21 2.43 -2.46
CA PRO A 109 21.12 3.51 -2.88
C PRO A 109 21.63 3.35 -4.31
N SER A 110 22.02 2.12 -4.69
CA SER A 110 22.48 1.82 -6.06
C SER A 110 21.41 1.97 -7.14
N GLU A 111 20.13 1.91 -6.77
CA GLU A 111 19.00 2.12 -7.66
C GLU A 111 18.69 3.62 -7.79
N LEU A 112 18.68 4.34 -6.67
CA LEU A 112 18.53 5.79 -6.63
C LEU A 112 19.60 6.48 -7.48
N GLU A 113 20.86 6.07 -7.34
CA GLU A 113 21.97 6.63 -8.12
C GLU A 113 21.77 6.46 -9.62
N ARG A 114 21.12 5.39 -10.09
CA ARG A 114 20.82 5.23 -11.52
C ARG A 114 19.83 6.28 -12.03
N PHE A 115 18.79 6.57 -11.25
CA PHE A 115 17.82 7.60 -11.60
C PHE A 115 18.40 9.01 -11.50
N VAL A 116 19.25 9.25 -10.51
CA VAL A 116 19.95 10.54 -10.38
C VAL A 116 20.90 10.77 -11.56
N VAL A 117 21.68 9.76 -11.95
CA VAL A 117 22.59 9.85 -13.10
C VAL A 117 21.83 10.07 -14.41
N GLU A 118 20.66 9.45 -14.56
CA GLU A 118 19.80 9.64 -15.74
C GLU A 118 19.39 11.11 -15.93
N ASP A 119 18.97 11.78 -14.85
CA ASP A 119 18.41 13.15 -14.94
C ASP A 119 19.48 14.25 -14.82
N LEU A 120 20.47 14.09 -13.94
CA LEU A 120 21.50 15.10 -13.70
C LEU A 120 22.56 15.13 -14.81
N GLY A 121 22.84 13.98 -15.42
CA GLY A 121 23.87 13.84 -16.44
C GLY A 121 25.28 14.27 -15.99
N GLU A 122 26.07 14.77 -16.93
CA GLU A 122 27.43 15.25 -16.65
C GLU A 122 27.45 16.70 -16.17
N TRP A 123 26.46 17.51 -16.55
CA TRP A 123 26.43 18.96 -16.30
C TRP A 123 25.01 19.51 -16.26
N ASP A 124 24.75 20.39 -15.30
CA ASP A 124 23.47 21.10 -15.16
C ASP A 124 23.67 22.59 -15.47
N ASP A 125 23.38 22.96 -16.72
CA ASP A 125 23.51 24.32 -17.23
C ASP A 125 22.62 25.31 -16.46
N SER A 126 21.42 24.88 -16.07
CA SER A 126 20.43 25.77 -15.44
C SER A 126 20.82 26.12 -14.00
N SER A 127 21.42 25.17 -13.28
CA SER A 127 21.94 25.39 -11.93
C SER A 127 23.01 26.48 -11.83
N THR A 128 23.69 26.81 -12.93
CA THR A 128 24.67 27.91 -12.97
C THR A 128 24.03 29.29 -12.81
N LEU A 129 22.74 29.41 -13.13
CA LEU A 129 21.96 30.65 -12.99
C LEU A 129 21.45 30.86 -11.56
N VAL A 130 21.49 29.81 -10.74
CA VAL A 130 20.92 29.79 -9.39
C VAL A 130 21.98 30.26 -8.38
N PRO A 131 21.70 31.30 -7.58
CA PRO A 131 22.64 31.76 -6.56
C PRO A 131 22.83 30.72 -5.45
N GLU A 132 23.98 30.75 -4.80
CA GLU A 132 24.20 29.97 -3.57
C GLU A 132 23.35 30.57 -2.43
N ALA A 133 22.17 30.00 -2.24
CA ALA A 133 21.21 30.44 -1.23
C ALA A 133 20.42 29.25 -0.68
N GLU A 134 19.99 29.38 0.57
CA GLU A 134 18.99 28.51 1.17
C GLU A 134 17.59 28.89 0.67
N ALA A 135 16.74 27.90 0.42
CA ALA A 135 15.37 28.09 0.00
C ALA A 135 14.42 27.10 0.67
N GLY A 136 13.15 27.49 0.75
CA GLY A 136 12.03 26.60 1.04
C GLY A 136 11.21 26.40 -0.23
N ALA A 137 10.62 25.22 -0.39
CA ALA A 137 9.69 24.93 -1.47
C ALA A 137 8.56 24.02 -1.00
N ASN A 138 7.42 24.08 -1.68
CA ASN A 138 6.28 23.21 -1.42
C ASN A 138 5.95 22.40 -2.66
N ILE A 139 5.72 21.10 -2.50
CA ILE A 139 5.09 20.29 -3.55
C ILE A 139 3.58 20.37 -3.36
N ILE A 140 2.87 20.73 -4.43
CA ILE A 140 1.43 20.98 -4.43
C ILE A 140 0.75 19.99 -5.38
N ALA A 141 -0.32 19.35 -4.91
CA ALA A 141 -1.21 18.57 -5.76
C ALA A 141 -2.16 19.49 -6.51
N LYS A 142 -2.20 19.44 -7.84
CA LYS A 142 -3.05 20.32 -8.66
C LYS A 142 -4.39 19.71 -9.05
N GLU A 143 -4.57 18.42 -8.83
CA GLU A 143 -5.84 17.70 -8.98
C GLU A 143 -6.08 16.78 -7.77
N ASP A 144 -7.33 16.38 -7.55
CA ASP A 144 -7.70 15.43 -6.51
C ASP A 144 -7.02 14.08 -6.77
N CYS A 145 -6.39 13.49 -5.77
CA CYS A 145 -5.65 12.24 -5.95
C CYS A 145 -5.55 11.41 -4.66
N ILE A 146 -5.16 10.15 -4.83
CA ILE A 146 -4.51 9.38 -3.77
C ILE A 146 -3.01 9.62 -3.87
N ILE A 147 -2.44 10.33 -2.89
CA ILE A 147 -1.01 10.66 -2.91
C ILE A 147 -0.17 9.42 -2.64
N SER A 148 0.84 9.20 -3.46
CA SER A 148 1.79 8.10 -3.31
C SER A 148 3.16 8.48 -3.85
N GLY A 149 4.21 7.90 -3.28
CA GLY A 149 5.59 8.18 -3.65
C GLY A 149 6.25 9.24 -2.76
N LEU A 150 5.63 9.59 -1.62
CA LEU A 150 6.18 10.55 -0.67
C LEU A 150 7.49 10.03 -0.06
N ALA A 151 7.52 8.75 0.32
CA ALA A 151 8.73 8.12 0.85
C ALA A 151 9.88 8.16 -0.17
N GLU A 152 9.60 7.82 -1.43
CA GLU A 152 10.59 7.87 -2.53
C GLU A 152 11.10 9.30 -2.76
N ALA A 153 10.21 10.29 -2.78
CA ALA A 153 10.58 11.69 -2.94
C ALA A 153 11.46 12.18 -1.77
N ILE A 154 11.14 11.80 -0.54
CA ILE A 154 11.95 12.14 0.65
C ILE A 154 13.36 11.52 0.55
N GLU A 155 13.48 10.28 0.08
CA GLU A 155 14.79 9.64 -0.15
C GLU A 155 15.60 10.35 -1.23
N ILE A 156 14.95 10.76 -2.33
CA ILE A 156 15.57 11.58 -3.39
C ILE A 156 16.06 12.91 -2.80
N PHE A 157 15.21 13.67 -2.11
CA PHE A 157 15.60 14.94 -1.50
C PHE A 157 16.76 14.78 -0.51
N LYS A 158 16.70 13.75 0.32
CA LYS A 158 17.78 13.44 1.28
C LYS A 158 19.11 13.17 0.59
N TYR A 159 19.11 12.49 -0.56
CA TYR A 159 20.33 12.24 -1.33
C TYR A 159 21.01 13.54 -1.78
N PHE A 160 20.22 14.57 -2.11
CA PHE A 160 20.72 15.91 -2.45
C PHE A 160 21.02 16.80 -1.23
N GLY A 161 21.01 16.23 -0.02
CA GLY A 161 21.29 16.96 1.22
C GLY A 161 20.14 17.86 1.69
N LEU A 162 18.92 17.61 1.21
CA LEU A 162 17.73 18.39 1.56
C LEU A 162 16.97 17.75 2.70
N THR A 163 16.17 18.56 3.39
CA THR A 163 15.16 18.11 4.35
C THR A 163 13.78 18.20 3.71
N ALA A 164 12.93 17.21 3.95
CA ALA A 164 11.58 17.16 3.40
C ALA A 164 10.60 16.61 4.44
N ASP A 165 9.58 17.41 4.78
CA ASP A 165 8.53 17.06 5.73
C ASP A 165 7.22 16.83 4.98
N HIS A 166 6.60 15.67 5.15
CA HIS A 166 5.31 15.34 4.54
C HIS A 166 4.15 15.91 5.36
N LEU A 167 3.11 16.36 4.66
CA LEU A 167 1.88 16.88 5.26
C LEU A 167 0.72 15.86 5.22
N PHE A 168 0.93 14.76 4.47
CA PHE A 168 0.01 13.63 4.31
C PHE A 168 0.81 12.33 4.37
N ASP A 169 0.14 11.22 4.67
CA ASP A 169 0.74 9.89 4.56
C ASP A 169 0.55 9.31 3.15
N ASP A 170 1.46 8.43 2.72
CA ASP A 170 1.31 7.67 1.47
C ASP A 170 0.00 6.85 1.50
N GLY A 171 -0.79 6.95 0.42
CA GLY A 171 -2.10 6.30 0.29
C GLY A 171 -3.29 7.13 0.77
N GLU A 172 -3.07 8.35 1.26
CA GLU A 172 -4.14 9.27 1.66
C GLU A 172 -4.77 10.00 0.47
N PHE A 173 -6.03 10.42 0.65
CA PHE A 173 -6.70 11.31 -0.31
C PHE A 173 -6.26 12.75 -0.07
N VAL A 174 -5.81 13.41 -1.15
CA VAL A 174 -5.37 14.81 -1.15
C VAL A 174 -6.26 15.61 -2.10
N PRO A 175 -6.94 16.67 -1.61
CA PRO A 175 -7.65 17.61 -2.46
C PRO A 175 -6.71 18.46 -3.32
N ALA A 176 -7.18 18.88 -4.50
CA ALA A 176 -6.48 19.84 -5.35
C ALA A 176 -6.15 21.14 -4.59
N GLY A 177 -4.95 21.67 -4.82
CA GLY A 177 -4.40 22.88 -4.20
C GLY A 177 -3.69 22.65 -2.87
N CYS A 178 -3.70 21.44 -2.31
CA CYS A 178 -3.01 21.14 -1.06
C CYS A 178 -1.50 20.93 -1.28
N ALA A 179 -0.69 21.48 -0.38
CA ALA A 179 0.72 21.12 -0.26
C ALA A 179 0.85 19.73 0.38
N VAL A 180 1.72 18.88 -0.18
CA VAL A 180 1.95 17.50 0.28
C VAL A 180 3.32 17.28 0.89
N LEU A 181 4.32 18.07 0.47
CA LEU A 181 5.68 18.09 1.01
C LEU A 181 6.17 19.52 1.16
N ILE A 182 6.91 19.78 2.25
CA ILE A 182 7.68 20.99 2.47
C ILE A 182 9.16 20.62 2.40
N VAL A 183 9.90 21.22 1.48
CA VAL A 183 11.32 20.94 1.21
C VAL A 183 12.17 22.15 1.59
N ARG A 184 13.29 21.92 2.27
CA ARG A 184 14.24 22.98 2.67
C ARG A 184 15.68 22.57 2.43
N GLY A 185 16.49 23.52 1.96
CA GLY A 185 17.93 23.38 1.79
C GLY A 185 18.47 24.27 0.66
N PRO A 186 19.66 23.95 0.10
CA PRO A 186 20.24 24.72 -0.98
C PRO A 186 19.33 24.79 -2.20
N ALA A 187 19.07 26.00 -2.70
CA ALA A 187 18.15 26.23 -3.83
C ALA A 187 18.52 25.43 -5.08
N ARG A 188 19.82 25.28 -5.35
CA ARG A 188 20.34 24.47 -6.46
C ARG A 188 19.94 23.00 -6.30
N SER A 189 20.15 22.43 -5.12
CA SER A 189 19.80 21.04 -4.82
C SER A 189 18.29 20.78 -4.95
N ILE A 190 17.45 21.75 -4.53
CA ILE A 190 15.99 21.64 -4.69
C ILE A 190 15.63 21.52 -6.17
N LEU A 191 16.17 22.41 -7.01
CA LEU A 191 15.88 22.40 -8.45
C LEU A 191 16.43 21.16 -9.16
N GLN A 192 17.61 20.68 -8.76
CA GLN A 192 18.23 19.47 -9.32
C GLN A 192 17.44 18.19 -9.01
N SER A 193 16.77 18.14 -7.86
CA SER A 193 16.01 16.96 -7.43
C SER A 193 14.53 17.03 -7.81
N GLU A 194 14.04 18.19 -8.24
CA GLU A 194 12.62 18.47 -8.50
C GLU A 194 12.01 17.46 -9.48
N ARG A 195 12.58 17.34 -10.68
CA ARG A 195 11.96 16.58 -11.77
C ARG A 195 11.89 15.10 -11.43
N LEU A 196 12.98 14.55 -10.92
CA LEU A 196 13.05 13.17 -10.46
C LEU A 196 12.00 12.88 -9.38
N ALA A 197 11.93 13.71 -8.32
CA ALA A 197 10.97 13.53 -7.24
C ALA A 197 9.50 13.64 -7.72
N LEU A 198 9.18 14.68 -8.50
CA LEU A 198 7.84 14.86 -9.04
C LEU A 198 7.43 13.72 -9.97
N ASN A 199 8.33 13.18 -10.78
CA ASN A 199 8.02 12.08 -11.69
C ASN A 199 7.63 10.79 -10.93
N PHE A 200 8.35 10.46 -9.86
CA PHE A 200 8.00 9.34 -8.98
C PHE A 200 6.62 9.53 -8.37
N MET A 201 6.41 10.67 -7.72
CA MET A 201 5.15 10.97 -7.04
C MET A 201 3.97 10.99 -8.01
N ALA A 202 4.11 11.67 -9.16
CA ALA A 202 3.05 11.81 -10.15
C ALA A 202 2.63 10.44 -10.71
N ARG A 203 3.60 9.58 -11.03
CA ARG A 203 3.34 8.24 -11.55
C ARG A 203 2.69 7.34 -10.51
N MET A 204 3.23 7.30 -9.30
CA MET A 204 2.72 6.45 -8.22
C MET A 204 1.34 6.90 -7.74
N SER A 205 1.12 8.22 -7.61
CA SER A 205 -0.19 8.78 -7.25
C SER A 205 -1.25 8.45 -8.30
N GLY A 206 -0.87 8.46 -9.58
CA GLY A 206 -1.75 8.08 -10.67
C GLY A 206 -2.26 6.64 -10.58
N ILE A 207 -1.34 5.70 -10.33
CA ILE A 207 -1.65 4.28 -10.13
C ILE A 207 -2.51 4.07 -8.88
N SER A 208 -2.19 4.76 -7.79
CA SER A 208 -2.93 4.65 -6.52
C SER A 208 -4.36 5.17 -6.66
N THR A 209 -4.53 6.27 -7.41
CA THR A 209 -5.84 6.90 -7.67
C THR A 209 -6.74 5.97 -8.48
N ILE A 210 -6.28 5.49 -9.65
CA ILE A 210 -7.08 4.55 -10.47
C ILE A 210 -7.36 3.23 -9.74
N THR A 211 -6.41 2.76 -8.92
CA THR A 211 -6.61 1.57 -8.09
C THR A 211 -7.73 1.80 -7.07
N ARG A 212 -7.72 2.95 -6.37
CA ARG A 212 -8.75 3.30 -5.41
C ARG A 212 -10.12 3.37 -6.07
N GLU A 213 -10.21 3.98 -7.24
CA GLU A 213 -11.44 4.02 -8.05
C GLU A 213 -11.95 2.61 -8.36
N CYS A 214 -11.08 1.72 -8.84
CA CYS A 214 -11.44 0.33 -9.14
C CYS A 214 -11.93 -0.43 -7.89
N VAL A 215 -11.25 -0.27 -6.75
CA VAL A 215 -11.64 -0.91 -5.48
C VAL A 215 -13.03 -0.44 -5.02
N LEU A 216 -13.31 0.86 -5.15
CA LEU A 216 -14.61 1.43 -4.81
C LEU A 216 -15.71 0.95 -5.77
N SER A 217 -15.45 0.97 -7.09
CA SER A 217 -16.38 0.50 -8.13
C SER A 217 -16.70 -0.99 -8.01
N ALA A 218 -15.76 -1.80 -7.51
CA ALA A 218 -15.97 -3.23 -7.28
C ALA A 218 -16.71 -3.56 -5.96
N GLY A 219 -17.12 -2.54 -5.20
CA GLY A 219 -17.97 -2.70 -4.01
C GLY A 219 -17.27 -3.37 -2.81
N GLY A 220 -15.93 -3.38 -2.78
CA GLY A 220 -15.11 -3.76 -1.61
C GLY A 220 -15.12 -5.24 -1.18
N ARG A 221 -15.83 -6.13 -1.89
CA ARG A 221 -15.87 -7.57 -1.56
C ARG A 221 -14.83 -8.40 -2.32
N VAL A 222 -14.49 -7.98 -3.53
CA VAL A 222 -13.51 -8.63 -4.39
C VAL A 222 -12.17 -7.91 -4.28
N ARG A 223 -11.05 -8.64 -4.31
CA ARG A 223 -9.73 -8.02 -4.31
C ARG A 223 -9.40 -7.53 -5.72
N ILE A 224 -8.95 -6.29 -5.84
CA ILE A 224 -8.44 -5.73 -7.09
C ILE A 224 -6.93 -5.92 -7.12
N ALA A 225 -6.40 -6.63 -8.12
CA ALA A 225 -5.00 -7.01 -8.19
C ALA A 225 -4.26 -6.41 -9.40
N ALA A 226 -2.98 -6.08 -9.20
CA ALA A 226 -2.07 -5.71 -10.29
C ALA A 226 -1.67 -6.93 -11.13
N THR A 227 -0.77 -6.71 -12.10
CA THR A 227 -0.18 -7.78 -12.91
C THR A 227 1.33 -7.60 -13.03
N ARG A 228 1.97 -8.39 -13.90
CA ARG A 228 3.37 -8.19 -14.31
C ARG A 228 3.52 -7.29 -15.55
N LYS A 229 2.42 -6.77 -16.09
CA LYS A 229 2.39 -5.80 -17.21
C LYS A 229 2.75 -4.40 -16.68
N THR A 230 3.99 -4.28 -16.24
CA THR A 230 4.55 -3.12 -15.54
C THR A 230 5.68 -2.51 -16.35
N THR A 231 6.02 -1.26 -16.05
CA THR A 231 7.19 -0.60 -16.63
C THR A 231 8.47 -1.34 -16.22
N PRO A 232 9.34 -1.74 -17.17
CA PRO A 232 10.62 -2.37 -16.84
C PRO A 232 11.47 -1.49 -15.92
N GLY A 233 12.09 -2.06 -14.90
CA GLY A 233 12.87 -1.31 -13.89
C GLY A 233 12.03 -0.63 -12.80
N PHE A 234 10.76 -0.29 -13.07
CA PHE A 234 9.92 0.50 -12.14
C PHE A 234 8.84 -0.34 -11.41
N ARG A 235 8.81 -1.66 -11.61
CA ARG A 235 7.76 -2.56 -11.10
C ARG A 235 7.50 -2.46 -9.60
N ILE A 236 8.54 -2.29 -8.80
CA ILE A 236 8.41 -2.25 -7.33
C ILE A 236 7.56 -1.06 -6.90
N TYR A 237 7.80 0.11 -7.47
CA TYR A 237 7.06 1.34 -7.20
C TYR A 237 5.62 1.28 -7.73
N GLU A 238 5.41 0.70 -8.93
CA GLU A 238 4.06 0.53 -9.47
C GLU A 238 3.21 -0.40 -8.59
N LYS A 239 3.78 -1.52 -8.11
CA LYS A 239 3.07 -2.43 -7.22
C LYS A 239 2.87 -1.84 -5.82
N LYS A 240 3.83 -1.08 -5.30
CA LYS A 240 3.67 -0.29 -4.06
C LYS A 240 2.51 0.70 -4.22
N ALA A 241 2.41 1.39 -5.35
CA ALA A 241 1.32 2.30 -5.62
C ALA A 241 -0.06 1.59 -5.70
N VAL A 242 -0.15 0.43 -6.37
CA VAL A 242 -1.39 -0.38 -6.33
C VAL A 242 -1.76 -0.73 -4.88
N PHE A 243 -0.78 -1.14 -4.09
CA PHE A 243 -0.99 -1.45 -2.68
C PHE A 243 -1.51 -0.24 -1.88
N LEU A 244 -0.91 0.93 -2.05
CA LEU A 244 -1.34 2.18 -1.40
C LEU A 244 -2.74 2.62 -1.86
N GLY A 245 -3.11 2.34 -3.11
CA GLY A 245 -4.47 2.50 -3.62
C GLY A 245 -5.50 1.52 -3.04
N GLY A 246 -5.07 0.54 -2.23
CA GLY A 246 -5.91 -0.49 -1.61
C GLY A 246 -6.10 -1.76 -2.45
N GLY A 247 -5.29 -1.93 -3.50
CA GLY A 247 -5.24 -3.15 -4.30
C GLY A 247 -4.25 -4.19 -3.76
N ASP A 248 -4.28 -5.38 -4.35
CA ASP A 248 -3.30 -6.44 -4.15
C ASP A 248 -2.20 -6.36 -5.23
N THR A 249 -0.97 -6.65 -4.85
CA THR A 249 0.16 -6.59 -5.77
C THR A 249 0.13 -7.70 -6.83
N HIS A 250 -0.47 -8.87 -6.55
CA HIS A 250 -0.19 -10.12 -7.26
C HIS A 250 1.31 -10.50 -7.20
N ARG A 251 1.67 -11.72 -7.61
CA ARG A 251 3.09 -12.15 -7.75
C ARG A 251 3.99 -11.09 -8.42
N PHE A 252 5.11 -10.74 -7.80
CA PHE A 252 6.06 -9.73 -8.30
C PHE A 252 6.85 -10.24 -9.51
N ASN A 253 7.26 -11.50 -9.47
CA ASN A 253 8.14 -12.11 -10.46
C ASN A 253 7.73 -13.57 -10.75
N LEU A 254 8.49 -14.26 -11.59
CA LEU A 254 8.22 -15.66 -11.99
C LEU A 254 8.50 -16.67 -10.86
N SER A 255 9.24 -16.27 -9.84
CA SER A 255 9.65 -17.11 -8.72
C SER A 255 8.63 -17.11 -7.58
N ASP A 256 7.73 -16.13 -7.45
CA ASP A 256 6.87 -16.04 -6.26
C ASP A 256 5.71 -17.05 -6.28
N ALA A 257 5.18 -17.38 -7.46
CA ALA A 257 4.09 -18.35 -7.64
C ALA A 257 4.16 -19.03 -9.00
N VAL A 258 3.67 -20.27 -9.07
CA VAL A 258 3.52 -21.00 -10.34
C VAL A 258 2.26 -20.50 -11.02
N LEU A 259 2.38 -20.02 -12.26
CA LEU A 259 1.24 -19.66 -13.11
C LEU A 259 1.34 -20.46 -14.40
N ILE A 260 0.44 -21.41 -14.56
CA ILE A 260 0.26 -22.20 -15.77
C ILE A 260 -0.59 -21.35 -16.73
N LYS A 261 -0.07 -21.12 -17.92
CA LYS A 261 -0.71 -20.33 -18.99
C LYS A 261 -1.09 -21.22 -20.17
N ASP A 262 -1.89 -20.68 -21.08
CA ASP A 262 -2.20 -21.20 -22.42
C ASP A 262 -1.04 -21.98 -23.07
N ASN A 263 0.14 -21.38 -23.16
CA ASN A 263 1.32 -21.95 -23.82
C ASN A 263 1.86 -23.19 -23.09
N HIS A 264 1.71 -23.27 -21.76
CA HIS A 264 2.11 -24.46 -21.00
C HIS A 264 1.13 -25.60 -21.28
N ILE A 265 -0.17 -25.30 -21.26
CA ILE A 265 -1.24 -26.26 -21.52
C ILE A 265 -1.13 -26.80 -22.95
N GLN A 266 -0.83 -25.94 -23.93
CA GLN A 266 -0.63 -26.36 -25.32
C GLN A 266 0.53 -27.36 -25.50
N LEU A 267 1.58 -27.25 -24.68
CA LEU A 267 2.76 -28.12 -24.77
C LEU A 267 2.60 -29.45 -24.05
N LEU A 268 1.88 -29.49 -22.93
CA LEU A 268 1.86 -30.66 -22.02
C LEU A 268 0.46 -31.22 -21.75
N GLY A 269 -0.58 -30.44 -21.99
CA GLY A 269 -1.93 -30.70 -21.50
C GLY A 269 -2.14 -30.24 -20.04
N LEU A 270 -3.37 -29.87 -19.71
CA LEU A 270 -3.73 -29.26 -18.42
C LEU A 270 -3.42 -30.16 -17.22
N GLU A 271 -3.84 -31.42 -17.26
CA GLU A 271 -3.64 -32.35 -16.13
C GLU A 271 -2.15 -32.60 -15.85
N GLU A 272 -1.34 -32.75 -16.91
CA GLU A 272 0.09 -32.95 -16.77
C GLU A 272 0.79 -31.68 -16.25
N CYS A 273 0.38 -30.49 -16.71
CA CYS A 273 0.86 -29.22 -16.15
C CYS A 273 0.61 -29.15 -14.63
N LEU A 274 -0.61 -29.47 -14.18
CA LEU A 274 -0.97 -29.42 -12.76
C LEU A 274 -0.21 -30.47 -11.94
N ARG A 275 -0.07 -31.69 -12.47
CA ARG A 275 0.71 -32.76 -11.82
C ARG A 275 2.18 -32.38 -11.67
N LEU A 276 2.79 -31.82 -12.72
CA LEU A 276 4.17 -31.34 -12.68
C LEU A 276 4.35 -30.14 -11.76
N ALA A 277 3.42 -29.18 -11.79
CA ALA A 277 3.43 -28.04 -10.88
C ALA A 277 3.37 -28.51 -9.42
N ARG A 278 2.47 -29.44 -9.09
CA ARG A 278 2.33 -29.95 -7.72
C ARG A 278 3.54 -30.74 -7.23
N SER A 279 4.19 -31.49 -8.10
CA SER A 279 5.37 -32.28 -7.74
C SER A 279 6.67 -31.48 -7.68
N ARG A 280 6.77 -30.35 -8.39
CA ARG A 280 8.00 -29.55 -8.51
C ARG A 280 7.96 -28.23 -7.74
N ALA A 281 6.79 -27.67 -7.46
CA ALA A 281 6.68 -26.45 -6.69
C ALA A 281 7.03 -26.69 -5.22
N SER A 282 7.66 -25.69 -4.59
CA SER A 282 7.80 -25.68 -3.13
C SER A 282 6.41 -25.67 -2.48
N PHE A 283 6.27 -26.33 -1.33
CA PHE A 283 5.04 -26.31 -0.52
C PHE A 283 4.57 -24.89 -0.13
N THR A 284 5.46 -23.91 -0.21
CA THR A 284 5.18 -22.49 0.06
C THR A 284 4.60 -21.73 -1.14
N LYS A 285 4.62 -22.30 -2.35
CA LYS A 285 4.16 -21.62 -3.58
C LYS A 285 2.77 -22.07 -3.96
N LYS A 286 1.92 -21.09 -4.28
CA LYS A 286 0.61 -21.31 -4.87
C LYS A 286 0.73 -21.72 -6.34
N ILE A 287 -0.17 -22.58 -6.78
CA ILE A 287 -0.32 -23.02 -8.17
C ILE A 287 -1.59 -22.40 -8.73
N GLU A 288 -1.39 -21.50 -9.67
CA GLU A 288 -2.43 -20.81 -10.41
C GLU A 288 -2.47 -21.31 -11.86
N VAL A 289 -3.66 -21.37 -12.44
CA VAL A 289 -3.85 -21.78 -13.85
C VAL A 289 -4.84 -20.87 -14.56
N GLU A 290 -4.46 -20.41 -15.74
CA GLU A 290 -5.34 -19.72 -16.70
C GLU A 290 -6.19 -20.76 -17.44
N VAL A 291 -7.50 -20.54 -17.46
CA VAL A 291 -8.47 -21.38 -18.17
C VAL A 291 -9.29 -20.55 -19.15
N GLU A 292 -9.49 -21.11 -20.35
CA GLU A 292 -10.29 -20.49 -21.43
C GLU A 292 -11.64 -21.20 -21.62
N SER A 293 -11.90 -22.29 -20.88
CA SER A 293 -13.18 -23.01 -20.92
C SER A 293 -13.65 -23.47 -19.53
N LEU A 294 -14.97 -23.61 -19.34
CA LEU A 294 -15.54 -24.14 -18.10
C LEU A 294 -15.23 -25.64 -17.90
N ALA A 295 -14.95 -26.37 -18.98
CA ALA A 295 -14.49 -27.75 -18.89
C ALA A 295 -13.10 -27.81 -18.23
N ASP A 296 -12.18 -26.96 -18.67
CA ASP A 296 -10.83 -26.86 -18.10
C ASP A 296 -10.87 -26.36 -16.65
N MET A 297 -11.78 -25.43 -16.33
CA MET A 297 -12.01 -25.01 -14.94
C MET A 297 -12.34 -26.20 -14.03
N LEU A 298 -13.24 -27.10 -14.43
CA LEU A 298 -13.59 -28.28 -13.63
C LEU A 298 -12.43 -29.27 -13.50
N VAL A 299 -11.64 -29.46 -14.57
CA VAL A 299 -10.42 -30.28 -14.52
C VAL A 299 -9.41 -29.68 -13.56
N ALA A 300 -9.17 -28.37 -13.63
CA ALA A 300 -8.25 -27.66 -12.75
C ALA A 300 -8.66 -27.74 -11.27
N ALA A 301 -9.94 -27.53 -10.98
CA ALA A 301 -10.48 -27.59 -9.62
C ALA A 301 -10.36 -29.00 -9.01
N LYS A 302 -10.54 -30.06 -9.81
CA LYS A 302 -10.36 -31.45 -9.36
C LYS A 302 -8.89 -31.83 -9.16
N ASN A 303 -7.99 -31.19 -9.90
CA ASN A 303 -6.55 -31.49 -9.89
C ASN A 303 -5.73 -30.55 -8.98
N SER A 304 -6.36 -30.03 -7.91
CA SER A 304 -5.70 -29.28 -6.82
C SER A 304 -4.95 -28.01 -7.26
N ALA A 305 -5.44 -27.29 -8.27
CA ALA A 305 -5.06 -25.89 -8.46
C ALA A 305 -5.42 -25.09 -7.20
N ASP A 306 -4.55 -24.19 -6.75
CA ASP A 306 -4.90 -23.29 -5.64
C ASP A 306 -5.77 -22.12 -6.13
N ILE A 307 -5.52 -21.67 -7.36
CA ILE A 307 -6.15 -20.50 -7.98
C ILE A 307 -6.52 -20.85 -9.43
N ILE A 308 -7.73 -20.48 -9.84
CA ILE A 308 -8.19 -20.59 -11.23
C ILE A 308 -8.45 -19.18 -11.76
N MET A 309 -7.75 -18.81 -12.82
CA MET A 309 -7.94 -17.55 -13.53
C MET A 309 -8.78 -17.78 -14.79
N PHE A 310 -9.96 -17.16 -14.83
CA PHE A 310 -10.77 -17.07 -16.03
C PHE A 310 -10.17 -16.01 -16.96
N ASP A 311 -9.51 -16.44 -18.04
CA ASP A 311 -8.86 -15.52 -18.99
C ASP A 311 -9.80 -15.12 -20.13
N ASN A 312 -10.02 -13.82 -20.29
CA ASN A 312 -10.87 -13.20 -21.33
C ASN A 312 -12.31 -13.76 -21.40
N MET A 313 -12.82 -14.32 -20.30
CA MET A 313 -14.21 -14.78 -20.23
C MET A 313 -15.17 -13.64 -19.92
N SER A 314 -16.39 -13.74 -20.46
CA SER A 314 -17.46 -12.80 -20.12
C SER A 314 -17.94 -13.02 -18.68
N ALA A 315 -18.45 -11.97 -18.05
CA ALA A 315 -19.04 -12.05 -16.72
C ALA A 315 -20.16 -13.11 -16.62
N SER A 316 -20.95 -13.29 -17.68
CA SER A 316 -21.98 -14.34 -17.73
C SER A 316 -21.39 -15.75 -17.69
N MET A 317 -20.29 -15.98 -18.40
CA MET A 317 -19.60 -17.28 -18.40
C MET A 317 -18.95 -17.56 -17.05
N ILE A 318 -18.35 -16.55 -16.42
CA ILE A 318 -17.76 -16.67 -15.07
C ILE A 318 -18.85 -17.02 -14.05
N LYS A 319 -20.01 -16.34 -14.07
CA LYS A 319 -21.15 -16.67 -13.19
C LYS A 319 -21.58 -18.13 -13.33
N GLU A 320 -21.65 -18.61 -14.56
CA GLU A 320 -21.96 -20.00 -14.85
C GLU A 320 -20.88 -20.95 -14.32
N GLY A 321 -19.59 -20.62 -14.50
CA GLY A 321 -18.48 -21.38 -13.91
C GLY A 321 -18.53 -21.45 -12.39
N VAL A 322 -18.82 -20.33 -11.72
CA VAL A 322 -19.01 -20.27 -10.26
C VAL A 322 -20.16 -21.18 -9.83
N ARG A 323 -21.29 -21.16 -10.55
CA ARG A 323 -22.43 -22.06 -10.30
C ARG A 323 -22.04 -23.53 -10.43
N GLN A 324 -21.33 -23.89 -11.50
CA GLN A 324 -20.87 -25.28 -11.70
C GLN A 324 -19.91 -25.73 -10.59
N LEU A 325 -19.01 -24.86 -10.12
CA LEU A 325 -18.14 -25.17 -8.99
C LEU A 325 -18.90 -25.37 -7.69
N GLN A 326 -19.99 -24.63 -7.45
CA GLN A 326 -20.86 -24.83 -6.29
C GLN A 326 -21.61 -26.16 -6.38
N GLU A 327 -22.19 -26.48 -7.53
CA GLU A 327 -22.93 -27.73 -7.76
C GLU A 327 -22.05 -28.98 -7.61
N ASN A 328 -20.73 -28.84 -7.85
CA ASN A 328 -19.76 -29.92 -7.72
C ASN A 328 -19.03 -29.94 -6.36
N ASP A 329 -19.38 -29.07 -5.39
CA ASP A 329 -18.69 -28.95 -4.10
C ASP A 329 -17.18 -28.64 -4.22
N LEU A 330 -16.83 -27.82 -5.22
CA LEU A 330 -15.45 -27.41 -5.54
C LEU A 330 -15.17 -25.93 -5.27
N ARG A 331 -16.20 -25.08 -5.12
CA ARG A 331 -16.04 -23.62 -5.01
C ARG A 331 -15.13 -23.19 -3.87
N ASP A 332 -15.21 -23.84 -2.71
CA ASP A 332 -14.43 -23.48 -1.52
C ASP A 332 -13.00 -24.04 -1.53
N ARG A 333 -12.65 -24.84 -2.55
CA ARG A 333 -11.33 -25.46 -2.69
C ARG A 333 -10.35 -24.61 -3.48
N VAL A 334 -10.84 -23.61 -4.20
CA VAL A 334 -10.08 -22.80 -5.14
C VAL A 334 -10.38 -21.31 -4.95
N LEU A 335 -9.36 -20.48 -5.11
CA LEU A 335 -9.57 -19.05 -5.33
C LEU A 335 -9.88 -18.80 -6.79
N LEU A 336 -10.86 -17.93 -7.06
CA LEU A 336 -11.27 -17.57 -8.40
C LEU A 336 -10.81 -16.17 -8.75
N GLU A 337 -10.11 -16.07 -9.88
CA GLU A 337 -9.65 -14.81 -10.44
C GLU A 337 -10.31 -14.56 -11.80
N ALA A 338 -10.75 -13.33 -12.05
CA ALA A 338 -11.13 -12.86 -13.39
C ALA A 338 -10.03 -11.97 -13.96
N SER A 339 -9.64 -12.22 -15.21
CA SER A 339 -8.66 -11.40 -15.94
C SER A 339 -8.98 -11.31 -17.43
N GLY A 340 -8.36 -10.35 -18.11
CA GLY A 340 -8.52 -10.17 -19.55
C GLY A 340 -9.72 -9.29 -19.95
N GLY A 341 -9.48 -8.23 -20.72
CA GLY A 341 -10.54 -7.30 -21.19
C GLY A 341 -11.23 -6.46 -20.11
N ILE A 342 -10.82 -6.57 -18.84
CA ILE A 342 -11.42 -5.84 -17.71
C ILE A 342 -10.85 -4.41 -17.63
N THR A 343 -11.73 -3.43 -17.47
CA THR A 343 -11.44 -2.00 -17.39
C THR A 343 -12.16 -1.39 -16.18
N PRO A 344 -11.78 -0.18 -15.73
CA PRO A 344 -12.49 0.50 -14.64
C PRO A 344 -14.01 0.65 -14.90
N GLU A 345 -14.42 0.76 -16.17
CA GLU A 345 -15.81 0.94 -16.57
C GLU A 345 -16.66 -0.33 -16.47
N ASN A 346 -16.06 -1.52 -16.63
CA ASN A 346 -16.77 -2.81 -16.57
C ASN A 346 -16.50 -3.62 -15.30
N ILE A 347 -15.59 -3.16 -14.42
CA ILE A 347 -15.15 -3.90 -13.24
C ILE A 347 -16.29 -4.30 -12.30
N GLU A 348 -17.32 -3.46 -12.20
CA GLU A 348 -18.50 -3.71 -11.37
C GLU A 348 -19.25 -4.97 -11.82
N GLU A 349 -19.32 -5.22 -13.13
CA GLU A 349 -19.97 -6.41 -13.69
C GLU A 349 -19.27 -7.69 -13.22
N TYR A 350 -17.94 -7.70 -13.31
CA TYR A 350 -17.09 -8.82 -12.89
C TYR A 350 -17.11 -9.03 -11.37
N SER A 351 -17.17 -7.95 -10.58
CA SER A 351 -17.22 -8.03 -9.12
C SER A 351 -18.45 -8.78 -8.60
N ARG A 352 -19.52 -8.82 -9.40
CA ARG A 352 -20.79 -9.49 -9.09
C ARG A 352 -20.84 -10.94 -9.54
N CYS A 353 -19.76 -11.47 -10.11
CA CYS A 353 -19.73 -12.83 -10.64
C CYS A 353 -19.46 -13.90 -9.58
N GLY A 354 -19.02 -13.53 -8.38
CA GLY A 354 -18.65 -14.47 -7.32
C GLY A 354 -17.18 -14.91 -7.37
N VAL A 355 -16.34 -14.16 -8.08
CA VAL A 355 -14.87 -14.29 -8.03
C VAL A 355 -14.30 -13.63 -6.78
N ASP A 356 -13.12 -14.11 -6.36
CA ASP A 356 -12.41 -13.61 -5.18
C ASP A 356 -11.43 -12.48 -5.52
N VAL A 357 -10.91 -12.50 -6.75
CA VAL A 357 -9.93 -11.55 -7.27
C VAL A 357 -10.33 -11.10 -8.68
N ILE A 358 -10.08 -9.84 -8.99
CA ILE A 358 -10.07 -9.30 -10.36
C ILE A 358 -8.70 -8.71 -10.59
N SER A 359 -7.96 -9.23 -11.58
CA SER A 359 -6.69 -8.64 -11.99
C SER A 359 -6.84 -7.88 -13.29
N LEU A 360 -6.25 -6.68 -13.34
CA LEU A 360 -6.27 -5.86 -14.54
C LEU A 360 -4.96 -5.11 -14.73
N GLY A 361 -4.34 -5.31 -15.89
CA GLY A 361 -3.11 -4.59 -16.25
C GLY A 361 -3.31 -3.10 -16.50
N ALA A 362 -4.57 -2.63 -16.55
CA ALA A 362 -4.91 -1.22 -16.72
C ALA A 362 -4.41 -0.35 -15.54
N LEU A 363 -4.33 -0.91 -14.33
CA LEU A 363 -3.87 -0.17 -13.14
C LEU A 363 -2.48 0.45 -13.32
N THR A 364 -1.59 -0.24 -14.03
CA THR A 364 -0.24 0.23 -14.32
C THR A 364 -0.18 0.83 -15.72
N ARG A 365 -0.67 0.14 -16.75
CA ARG A 365 -0.52 0.58 -18.14
C ARG A 365 -1.29 1.87 -18.48
N ASN A 366 -2.47 2.07 -17.88
CA ASN A 366 -3.36 3.19 -18.23
C ASN A 366 -3.38 4.29 -17.17
N ALA A 367 -2.62 4.16 -16.08
CA ALA A 367 -2.56 5.19 -15.05
C ALA A 367 -2.02 6.51 -15.63
N ARG A 368 -2.86 7.55 -15.59
CA ARG A 368 -2.44 8.93 -15.88
C ARG A 368 -1.48 9.40 -14.80
N TRP A 369 -0.58 10.29 -15.16
CA TRP A 369 0.25 10.98 -14.18
C TRP A 369 -0.59 12.05 -13.49
N ILE A 370 -0.47 12.16 -12.18
CA ILE A 370 -1.11 13.24 -11.41
C ILE A 370 -0.31 14.52 -11.58
N ASP A 371 -1.00 15.62 -11.83
CA ASP A 371 -0.38 16.94 -11.92
C ASP A 371 0.09 17.42 -10.53
N LEU A 372 1.41 17.45 -10.35
CA LEU A 372 2.09 17.93 -9.16
C LEU A 372 3.09 19.01 -9.57
N SER A 373 3.28 20.02 -8.73
CA SER A 373 4.32 21.04 -8.93
C SER A 373 5.12 21.31 -7.68
N LEU A 374 6.38 21.65 -7.86
CA LEU A 374 7.21 22.25 -6.83
C LEU A 374 7.20 23.77 -6.99
N GLU A 375 6.88 24.50 -5.92
CA GLU A 375 6.88 25.96 -5.90
C GLU A 375 7.86 26.48 -4.84
N ILE A 376 8.87 27.25 -5.26
CA ILE A 376 9.82 27.89 -4.34
C ILE A 376 9.12 29.03 -3.58
N GLU A 377 9.27 29.05 -2.27
CA GLU A 377 8.86 30.15 -1.42
C GLU A 377 9.74 31.38 -1.72
N LYS A 378 9.13 32.45 -2.21
CA LYS A 378 9.85 33.73 -2.34
C LYS A 378 10.24 34.21 -0.94
N ALA A 379 11.54 34.36 -0.70
CA ALA A 379 12.03 35.06 0.47
C ALA A 379 11.31 36.42 0.60
N PRO A 380 10.86 36.82 1.80
CA PRO A 380 10.24 38.12 1.99
C PRO A 380 11.22 39.19 1.51
N ALA A 381 10.76 40.05 0.60
CA ALA A 381 11.58 41.11 0.04
C ALA A 381 12.17 41.93 1.20
N MET A 382 13.50 41.90 1.35
CA MET A 382 14.21 42.77 2.27
C MET A 382 13.79 44.20 1.96
N SER A 383 12.97 44.79 2.84
CA SER A 383 12.59 46.19 2.75
C SER A 383 13.90 46.96 2.71
N LYS A 384 14.20 47.60 1.57
CA LYS A 384 15.36 48.48 1.44
C LYS A 384 15.27 49.49 2.56
N ILE A 385 16.09 49.33 3.59
CA ILE A 385 16.32 50.37 4.59
C ILE A 385 16.89 51.53 3.77
N LYS A 386 16.06 52.55 3.53
CA LYS A 386 16.53 53.84 3.05
C LYS A 386 17.44 54.38 4.15
N ILE A 387 18.75 54.31 3.91
CA ILE A 387 19.75 55.07 4.67
C ILE A 387 19.56 56.55 4.35
#